data_AF-A0A0H3IBP4-F1
#
_entry.id   AF-A0A0H3IBP4-F1
#
_cell.length_a   1.000
_cell.length_b   1.000
_cell.length_c   1.000
_cell.angle_alpha   90.00
_cell.angle_beta   90.00
_cell.angle_gamma   90.00
#
_symmetry.space_group_name_H-M   'P 1'
#
loop_
_entity.id
_entity.type
_entity.pdbx_description
1 polymer ?
#
loop_
_entity_poly.entity_id
_entity_poly.type
_entity_poly.pdbx_seq_one_letter_code
_entity_poly.pdbx_strand_id
1 'polypeptide(L)'
;MIIKVNDAVFFDESDILLLELAKELSAWISVGSGDFIYYSMDYEEGPILSFQETEGSWRLSSVWCDEYIEKISYNSFLKQAECFISNLVSYLNNSHINHLDGLIKKI
;
A
#
# COMPACT_ATOMS: atom_id res chain seq x y z
N MET A 1 -2.22 12.12 1.87
CA MET A 1 -3.50 11.35 1.77
C MET A 1 -3.56 10.45 2.99
N ILE A 2 -4.70 10.32 3.68
CA ILE A 2 -4.79 9.49 4.90
C ILE A 2 -5.54 8.20 4.61
N ILE A 3 -4.94 7.05 4.88
CA ILE A 3 -5.62 5.74 4.88
C ILE A 3 -5.89 5.34 6.32
N LYS A 4 -7.13 4.89 6.61
CA LYS A 4 -7.49 4.35 7.92
C LYS A 4 -7.98 2.91 7.83
N VAL A 5 -7.62 2.09 8.80
CA VAL A 5 -8.10 0.71 8.97
C VAL A 5 -8.58 0.56 10.42
N ASN A 6 -9.85 0.22 10.64
CA ASN A 6 -10.46 0.10 11.97
C ASN A 6 -10.19 1.33 12.87
N ASP A 7 -10.41 2.53 12.34
CA ASP A 7 -10.16 3.82 13.00
C ASP A 7 -8.70 4.18 13.30
N ALA A 8 -7.74 3.28 13.05
CA ALA A 8 -6.31 3.57 13.12
C ALA A 8 -5.80 4.22 11.82
N VAL A 9 -4.87 5.17 11.93
CA VAL A 9 -4.16 5.77 10.78
C VAL A 9 -3.09 4.78 10.32
N PHE A 10 -3.16 4.40 9.04
CA PHE A 10 -2.29 3.42 8.42
C PHE A 10 -1.33 4.03 7.38
N PHE A 11 -1.63 5.23 6.92
CA PHE A 11 -0.81 5.95 5.94
C PHE A 11 -1.12 7.44 6.08
N ASP A 12 -0.10 8.29 6.19
CA ASP A 12 -0.23 9.76 6.19
C ASP A 12 1.02 10.42 5.59
N GLU A 13 1.15 10.37 4.26
CA GLU A 13 2.22 11.03 3.52
C GLU A 13 1.68 11.77 2.28
N SER A 14 2.40 12.80 1.82
CA SER A 14 1.87 13.75 0.84
C SER A 14 2.24 13.51 -0.63
N ASP A 15 3.40 12.94 -1.02
CA ASP A 15 3.80 13.02 -2.44
C ASP A 15 4.53 11.79 -3.03
N ILE A 16 5.87 11.65 -2.91
CA ILE A 16 6.65 10.64 -3.67
C ILE A 16 6.40 9.21 -3.18
N LEU A 17 6.27 9.06 -1.86
CA LEU A 17 6.11 7.77 -1.20
C LEU A 17 4.80 7.07 -1.60
N LEU A 18 3.78 7.85 -2.00
CA LEU A 18 2.51 7.34 -2.54
C LEU A 18 2.67 6.64 -3.89
N LEU A 19 3.47 7.21 -4.78
CA LEU A 19 3.70 6.67 -6.12
C LEU A 19 4.58 5.42 -6.07
N GLU A 20 5.63 5.46 -5.25
CA GLU A 20 6.51 4.31 -5.01
C GLU A 20 5.71 3.14 -4.43
N LEU A 21 4.92 3.39 -3.38
CA LEU A 21 4.05 2.39 -2.78
C LEU A 21 3.02 1.82 -3.78
N ALA A 22 2.37 2.68 -4.58
CA ALA A 22 1.40 2.22 -5.57
C ALA A 22 2.01 1.33 -6.65
N LYS A 23 3.25 1.64 -7.08
CA LYS A 23 4.01 0.83 -8.03
C LYS A 23 4.35 -0.54 -7.43
N GLU A 24 4.89 -0.57 -6.21
CA GLU A 24 5.26 -1.83 -5.53
C GLU A 24 4.02 -2.69 -5.23
N LEU A 25 2.92 -2.10 -4.78
CA LEU A 25 1.65 -2.81 -4.60
C LEU A 25 1.12 -3.37 -5.92
N SER A 26 1.11 -2.59 -7.00
CA SER A 26 0.66 -3.06 -8.32
C SER A 26 1.50 -4.24 -8.81
N ALA A 27 2.83 -4.19 -8.62
CA ALA A 27 3.71 -5.29 -8.95
C ALA A 27 3.41 -6.54 -8.13
N TRP A 28 3.27 -6.41 -6.80
CA TRP A 28 2.93 -7.51 -5.90
C TRP A 28 1.57 -8.13 -6.22
N ILE A 29 0.53 -7.32 -6.43
CA ILE A 29 -0.81 -7.79 -6.82
C ILE A 29 -0.74 -8.63 -8.10
N SER A 30 0.09 -8.23 -9.08
CA SER A 30 0.24 -8.99 -10.33
C SER A 30 0.88 -10.37 -10.17
N VAL A 31 1.63 -10.60 -9.08
CA VAL A 31 2.13 -11.93 -8.70
C VAL A 31 1.03 -12.77 -8.06
N GLY A 32 0.12 -12.13 -7.31
CA GLY A 32 -1.11 -12.75 -6.79
C GLY A 32 -0.93 -13.67 -5.59
N SER A 33 0.23 -13.65 -4.93
CA SER A 33 0.48 -14.45 -3.73
C SER A 33 1.70 -13.96 -2.93
N GLY A 34 1.77 -14.39 -1.67
CA GLY A 34 2.92 -14.18 -0.79
C GLY A 34 2.90 -12.86 -0.02
N ASP A 35 3.92 -12.71 0.82
CA ASP A 35 4.12 -11.51 1.64
C ASP A 35 4.35 -10.27 0.77
N PHE A 36 3.81 -9.15 1.22
CA PHE A 36 4.17 -7.82 0.75
C PHE A 36 5.04 -7.13 1.80
N ILE A 37 6.21 -6.66 1.40
CA ILE A 37 7.12 -5.93 2.29
C ILE A 37 7.64 -4.73 1.51
N TYR A 38 7.40 -3.54 2.04
CA TYR A 38 7.76 -2.28 1.41
C TYR A 38 8.75 -1.51 2.28
N TYR A 39 9.87 -1.16 1.67
CA TYR A 39 10.89 -0.26 2.21
C TYR A 39 10.87 0.99 1.33
N SER A 40 11.01 2.18 1.92
CA SER A 40 11.35 3.37 1.14
C SER A 40 12.79 3.76 1.42
N MET A 41 13.40 4.43 0.45
CA MET A 41 14.75 4.96 0.58
C MET A 41 14.90 5.96 1.73
N ASP A 42 13.81 6.64 2.11
CA ASP A 42 13.81 7.67 3.15
C ASP A 42 13.67 7.10 4.58
N TYR A 43 13.48 5.79 4.73
CA TYR A 43 13.30 5.13 6.03
C TYR A 43 14.18 3.88 6.16
N GLU A 44 15.23 3.98 6.97
CA GLU A 44 16.23 2.91 7.11
C GLU A 44 15.95 1.96 8.29
N GLU A 45 15.01 2.28 9.19
CA GLU A 45 14.79 1.49 10.42
C GLU A 45 14.06 0.16 10.18
N GLY A 46 13.58 -0.08 8.96
CA GLY A 46 12.89 -1.33 8.59
C GLY A 46 11.85 -1.11 7.51
N PRO A 47 10.94 -2.08 7.30
CA PRO A 47 9.85 -1.92 6.36
C PRO A 47 8.89 -0.82 6.84
N ILE A 48 8.51 0.07 5.93
CA ILE A 48 7.49 1.09 6.19
C ILE A 48 6.11 0.46 6.30
N LEU A 49 5.86 -0.57 5.49
CA LEU A 49 4.61 -1.32 5.41
C LEU A 49 4.92 -2.79 5.19
N SER A 50 4.24 -3.68 5.91
CA SER A 50 4.25 -5.11 5.58
C SER A 50 2.87 -5.72 5.71
N PHE A 51 2.57 -6.66 4.81
CA PHE A 51 1.40 -7.52 4.87
C PHE A 51 1.87 -8.97 4.70
N GLN A 52 1.84 -9.74 5.78
CA GLN A 52 2.57 -11.01 5.86
C GLN A 52 1.74 -12.11 6.49
N GLU A 53 1.95 -13.35 6.04
CA GLU A 53 1.34 -14.51 6.67
C GLU A 53 2.16 -14.97 7.88
N THR A 54 1.51 -15.06 9.04
CA THR A 54 2.10 -15.56 10.27
C THR A 54 1.15 -16.52 10.97
N GLU A 55 1.61 -17.75 11.21
CA GLU A 55 0.87 -18.78 11.98
C GLU A 55 -0.56 -19.02 11.45
N GLY A 56 -0.74 -18.94 10.12
CA GLY A 56 -2.05 -19.14 9.46
C GLY A 56 -2.99 -17.93 9.52
N SER A 57 -2.48 -16.75 9.87
CA SER A 57 -3.22 -15.48 9.84
C SER A 57 -2.40 -14.40 9.16
N TRP A 58 -3.05 -13.45 8.49
CA TRP A 58 -2.34 -12.31 7.93
C TRP A 58 -2.21 -11.19 8.95
N ARG A 59 -1.01 -10.61 9.00
CA ARG A 59 -0.67 -9.45 9.80
C ARG A 59 -0.33 -8.27 8.90
N LEU A 60 -0.77 -7.10 9.31
CA LEU A 60 -0.47 -5.82 8.67
C LEU A 60 0.34 -4.98 9.64
N SER A 61 1.52 -4.50 9.23
CA SER A 61 2.35 -3.61 10.03
C SER A 61 2.67 -2.34 9.26
N SER A 62 2.89 -1.25 10.00
CA SER A 62 3.27 0.02 9.43
C SER A 62 4.00 0.89 10.45
N VAL A 63 4.91 1.74 9.99
CA VAL A 63 5.58 2.75 10.84
C VAL A 63 4.61 3.79 11.43
N TRP A 64 3.42 3.96 10.85
CA TRP A 64 2.37 4.84 11.39
C TRP A 64 1.45 4.14 12.39
N CYS A 65 1.64 2.84 12.63
CA CYS A 65 0.86 2.06 13.58
C CYS A 65 1.77 1.52 14.69
N ASP A 66 1.50 1.92 15.94
CA ASP A 66 2.32 1.51 17.09
C ASP A 66 2.36 -0.02 17.29
N GLU A 67 1.33 -0.72 16.82
CA GLU A 67 1.21 -2.19 16.85
C GLU A 67 0.80 -2.74 15.47
N TYR A 68 1.03 -4.03 15.23
CA TYR A 68 0.54 -4.70 14.03
C TYR A 68 -0.93 -5.11 14.18
N ILE A 69 -1.66 -5.14 13.07
CA ILE A 69 -3.05 -5.59 13.01
C ILE A 69 -3.08 -7.05 12.57
N GLU A 70 -3.64 -7.93 13.39
CA GLU A 70 -3.77 -9.36 13.07
C GLU A 70 -5.11 -9.72 12.43
N LYS A 71 -5.19 -10.96 11.94
CA LYS A 71 -6.42 -11.59 11.42
C LYS A 71 -7.04 -10.81 10.27
N ILE A 72 -6.18 -10.17 9.48
CA ILE A 72 -6.59 -9.49 8.26
C ILE A 72 -6.95 -10.55 7.22
N SER A 73 -8.02 -10.29 6.45
CA SER A 73 -8.34 -11.10 5.28
C SER A 73 -7.49 -10.65 4.10
N TYR A 74 -6.79 -11.59 3.47
CA TYR A 74 -6.04 -11.36 2.22
C TYR A 74 -6.89 -10.63 1.18
N ASN A 75 -8.09 -11.14 0.91
CA ASN A 75 -8.99 -10.54 -0.08
C ASN A 75 -9.45 -9.13 0.32
N SER A 76 -9.61 -8.87 1.63
CA SER A 76 -9.97 -7.54 2.12
C SER A 76 -8.82 -6.56 1.92
N PHE A 77 -7.58 -6.97 2.24
CA PHE A 77 -6.41 -6.12 2.03
C PHE A 77 -6.17 -5.85 0.55
N LEU A 78 -6.22 -6.90 -0.28
CA LEU A 78 -6.09 -6.80 -1.74
C LEU A 78 -7.06 -5.77 -2.32
N LYS A 79 -8.35 -5.87 -1.97
CA LYS A 79 -9.36 -4.91 -2.42
C LYS A 79 -9.05 -3.47 -2.01
N GLN A 80 -8.56 -3.27 -0.79
CA GLN A 80 -8.21 -1.92 -0.31
C GLN A 80 -6.97 -1.38 -1.02
N ALA A 81 -5.99 -2.24 -1.33
CA ALA A 81 -4.81 -1.86 -2.12
C ALA A 81 -5.20 -1.46 -3.55
N GLU A 82 -6.09 -2.23 -4.20
CA GLU A 82 -6.63 -1.89 -5.53
C GLU A 82 -7.42 -0.57 -5.52
N CYS A 83 -8.25 -0.35 -4.48
CA CYS A 83 -8.97 0.91 -4.29
C CYS A 83 -8.01 2.09 -4.08
N PHE A 84 -6.95 1.92 -3.29
CA PHE A 84 -5.92 2.94 -3.10
C PHE A 84 -5.27 3.34 -4.43
N ILE A 85 -4.79 2.36 -5.20
CA ILE A 85 -4.17 2.60 -6.52
C ILE A 85 -5.15 3.31 -7.46
N SER A 86 -6.40 2.85 -7.51
CA SER A 86 -7.44 3.45 -8.35
C SER A 86 -7.70 4.91 -7.97
N ASN A 87 -7.82 5.20 -6.67
CA ASN A 87 -8.04 6.56 -6.17
C ASN A 87 -6.84 7.48 -6.48
N LEU A 88 -5.62 6.96 -6.34
CA LEU A 88 -4.41 7.71 -6.66
C LEU A 88 -4.35 8.06 -8.15
N VAL A 89 -4.62 7.09 -9.03
CA VAL A 89 -4.70 7.33 -10.49
C VAL A 89 -5.76 8.37 -10.83
N SER A 90 -6.96 8.27 -10.23
CA SER A 90 -8.01 9.27 -10.43
C SER A 90 -7.61 10.66 -9.96
N TYR A 91 -6.99 10.77 -8.78
CA TYR A 91 -6.49 12.04 -8.26
C TYR A 91 -5.48 12.68 -9.21
N LEU A 92 -4.49 11.90 -9.67
CA LEU A 92 -3.43 12.38 -10.54
C LEU A 92 -3.96 12.86 -11.90
N ASN A 93 -4.86 12.09 -12.51
CA ASN A 93 -5.53 12.48 -13.76
C ASN A 93 -6.35 13.77 -13.61
N ASN A 94 -7.05 13.95 -12.50
CA ASN A 94 -7.84 15.16 -12.23
C ASN A 94 -6.98 16.39 -11.88
N SER A 95 -5.74 16.17 -11.44
CA SER A 95 -4.80 17.24 -11.07
C SER A 95 -3.93 17.75 -12.24
N HIS A 96 -4.25 17.39 -13.49
CA HIS A 96 -3.50 17.74 -14.72
C HIS A 96 -2.05 17.19 -14.79
N ILE A 97 -1.69 16.21 -13.95
CA ILE A 97 -0.41 15.49 -14.02
C ILE A 97 -0.57 14.35 -15.05
N ASN A 98 -0.49 14.69 -16.33
CA ASN A 98 -0.81 13.80 -17.47
C ASN A 98 0.33 12.84 -17.89
N HIS A 99 1.39 12.65 -17.10
CA HIS A 99 2.60 11.89 -17.51
C HIS A 99 2.83 10.57 -16.76
N LEU A 100 1.77 9.90 -16.31
CA LEU A 100 1.89 8.64 -15.55
C LEU A 100 1.62 7.37 -16.37
N ASP A 101 1.33 7.50 -17.66
CA ASP A 101 1.17 6.35 -18.56
C ASP A 101 2.45 5.50 -18.54
N GLY A 102 2.36 4.32 -17.91
CA GLY A 102 3.46 3.35 -17.80
C GLY A 102 4.06 3.17 -16.40
N LEU A 103 3.74 4.02 -15.41
CA LEU A 103 4.26 3.89 -14.04
C LEU A 103 3.46 2.91 -13.16
N ILE A 104 2.16 2.80 -13.42
CA ILE A 104 1.27 1.86 -12.74
C ILE A 104 0.74 0.90 -13.80
N LYS A 105 0.98 -0.41 -13.63
CA LYS A 105 0.38 -1.41 -14.52
C LYS A 105 -1.12 -1.37 -14.31
N LYS A 106 -1.89 -1.24 -15.41
CA LYS A 106 -3.34 -1.39 -15.35
C LYS A 106 -3.66 -2.76 -14.77
N ILE A 107 -4.31 -2.75 -13.61
CA ILE A 107 -4.89 -3.92 -12.94
C ILE A 107 -6.18 -4.27 -13.68
#